data_AF-A0A0A5G8W8-F1
#
_entry.id   AF-A0A0A5G8W8-F1
#
_cell.length_a   1.000
_cell.length_b   1.000
_cell.length_c   1.000
_cell.angle_alpha   90.00
_cell.angle_beta   90.00
_cell.angle_gamma   90.00
#
_symmetry.space_group_name_H-M   'P 1'
#
loop_
_entity.id
_entity.type
_entity.pdbx_description
1 polymer ?
#
loop_
_entity_poly.entity_id
_entity_poly.type
_entity_poly.pdbx_seq_one_letter_code
_entity_poly.pdbx_strand_id
1 'polypeptide(L)'
;MIEEEKRKYFYTGIGYIGILLVLVSAIRFLLIDDSIGQLIALLGLLCLGSYSRYVESKLPFTLKEKRIFKVVYVGAFLIILMTGAYFIYS
;
A
#
# COMPACT_ATOMS: atom_id res chain seq x y z
N MET A 1 -23.67 15.03 4.68
CA MET A 1 -23.62 13.67 5.27
C MET A 1 -23.34 12.60 4.23
N ILE A 2 -24.14 12.46 3.17
CA ILE A 2 -24.04 11.36 2.18
C ILE A 2 -22.67 11.30 1.47
N GLU A 3 -22.10 12.45 1.10
CA GLU A 3 -20.90 12.49 0.26
C GLU A 3 -19.60 12.15 1.03
N GLU A 4 -19.51 12.57 2.29
CA GLU A 4 -18.39 12.20 3.17
C GLU A 4 -18.44 10.71 3.53
N GLU A 5 -19.62 10.17 3.76
CA GLU A 5 -19.81 8.74 4.04
C GLU A 5 -19.41 7.89 2.83
N LYS A 6 -19.84 8.30 1.63
CA LYS A 6 -19.45 7.65 0.37
C LYS A 6 -17.92 7.64 0.18
N ARG A 7 -17.26 8.77 0.45
CA ARG A 7 -15.79 8.85 0.42
C ARG A 7 -15.16 7.92 1.45
N LYS A 8 -15.67 7.88 2.68
CA LYS A 8 -15.20 6.97 3.73
C LYS A 8 -15.25 5.52 3.28
N TYR A 9 -16.39 5.05 2.77
CA TYR A 9 -16.51 3.67 2.29
C TYR A 9 -15.60 3.39 1.11
N PHE A 10 -15.48 4.34 0.17
CA PHE A 10 -14.60 4.20 -0.99
C PHE A 10 -13.13 4.01 -0.58
N TYR A 11 -12.58 4.92 0.23
CA TYR A 11 -11.19 4.81 0.67
C TYR A 11 -10.96 3.59 1.57
N THR A 12 -11.92 3.25 2.43
CA THR A 12 -11.83 2.04 3.27
C THR A 12 -11.82 0.77 2.41
N GLY A 13 -12.66 0.71 1.38
CA GLY A 13 -12.64 -0.38 0.39
C GLY A 13 -11.30 -0.47 -0.34
N ILE A 14 -10.75 0.66 -0.79
CA ILE A 14 -9.40 0.70 -1.38
C ILE A 14 -8.34 0.19 -0.38
N GLY A 15 -8.44 0.56 0.89
CA GLY A 15 -7.56 0.06 1.95
C GLY A 15 -7.60 -1.47 2.06
N TYR A 16 -8.80 -2.06 2.13
CA TYR A 16 -8.96 -3.52 2.18
C TYR A 16 -8.45 -4.22 0.92
N ILE A 17 -8.74 -3.67 -0.27
CA ILE A 17 -8.19 -4.18 -1.52
C ILE A 17 -6.66 -4.13 -1.49
N GLY A 18 -6.08 -3.03 -1.00
CA GLY A 18 -4.63 -2.88 -0.86
C GLY A 18 -4.01 -3.96 0.03
N ILE A 19 -4.61 -4.23 1.20
CA ILE A 19 -4.17 -5.31 2.10
C ILE A 19 -4.23 -6.68 1.39
N LEU A 20 -5.35 -6.96 0.72
CA LEU A 20 -5.52 -8.22 -0.01
C LEU A 20 -4.46 -8.41 -1.10
N LEU A 21 -4.17 -7.35 -1.88
CA LEU A 21 -3.13 -7.38 -2.90
C LEU A 21 -1.75 -7.66 -2.29
N VAL A 22 -1.40 -7.02 -1.17
CA VAL A 22 -0.12 -7.28 -0.48
C VAL A 22 -0.03 -8.72 0.01
N LEU A 23 -1.11 -9.27 0.57
CA LEU A 23 -1.14 -10.68 1.01
C LEU A 23 -1.01 -11.65 -0.16
N VAL A 24 -1.73 -11.42 -1.26
CA VAL A 24 -1.63 -12.24 -2.48
C VAL A 24 -0.22 -12.17 -3.08
N SER A 25 0.39 -10.99 -3.09
CA SER A 25 1.78 -10.79 -3.52
C SER A 25 2.76 -11.61 -2.66
N ALA A 26 2.61 -11.56 -1.33
CA ALA A 26 3.46 -12.32 -0.41
C ALA A 26 3.32 -13.84 -0.62
N ILE A 27 2.10 -14.33 -0.80
CA ILE A 27 1.85 -15.75 -1.11
C ILE A 27 2.51 -16.14 -2.44
N ARG A 28 2.38 -15.30 -3.47
CA ARG A 28 2.99 -15.56 -4.78
C ARG A 28 4.50 -15.58 -4.74
N PHE A 29 5.11 -14.65 -4.02
CA PHE A 29 6.55 -14.61 -3.83
C PHE A 29 7.08 -15.92 -3.22
N LEU A 30 6.32 -16.55 -2.31
CA LEU A 30 6.71 -17.82 -1.69
C LEU A 30 6.48 -19.06 -2.59
N LEU A 31 5.55 -19.00 -3.55
CA LEU A 31 5.07 -20.18 -4.28
C LEU A 31 5.46 -20.25 -5.75
N ILE A 32 5.51 -19.11 -6.44
CA ILE A 32 5.54 -19.05 -7.91
C ILE A 32 6.75 -18.26 -8.43
N ASP A 33 7.37 -17.43 -7.58
CA ASP A 33 8.55 -16.59 -7.87
C ASP A 33 8.46 -15.87 -9.24
N ASP A 34 7.32 -15.22 -9.50
CA ASP A 34 7.05 -14.48 -10.73
C ASP A 34 7.07 -12.95 -10.56
N SER A 35 7.45 -12.24 -11.64
CA SER A 35 7.46 -10.76 -11.67
C SER A 35 6.07 -10.15 -11.49
N ILE A 36 5.00 -10.94 -11.67
CA ILE A 36 3.62 -10.49 -11.43
C ILE A 36 3.38 -10.26 -9.94
N GLY A 37 4.00 -11.05 -9.05
CA GLY A 37 3.95 -10.84 -7.61
C GLY A 37 4.38 -9.41 -7.21
N GLN A 38 5.41 -8.87 -7.83
CA GLN A 38 5.89 -7.49 -7.58
C GLN A 38 4.93 -6.42 -8.08
N LEU A 39 4.33 -6.61 -9.25
CA LEU A 39 3.33 -5.69 -9.79
C LEU A 39 2.10 -5.62 -8.86
N ILE A 40 1.64 -6.77 -8.37
CA ILE A 40 0.56 -6.86 -7.38
C ILE A 40 0.95 -6.14 -6.09
N ALA A 41 2.20 -6.30 -5.63
CA ALA A 41 2.71 -5.64 -4.44
C ALA A 41 2.70 -4.10 -4.57
N LEU A 42 3.15 -3.59 -5.72
CA LEU A 42 3.14 -2.15 -6.02
C LEU A 42 1.72 -1.59 -6.04
N LEU A 43 0.79 -2.27 -6.71
CA LEU A 43 -0.63 -1.87 -6.72
C LEU A 43 -1.23 -1.87 -5.30
N GLY A 44 -0.93 -2.90 -4.50
CA GLY A 44 -1.34 -2.97 -3.11
C GLY A 44 -0.83 -1.80 -2.28
N LEU A 45 0.44 -1.43 -2.45
CA LEU A 45 1.04 -0.28 -1.79
C LEU A 45 0.39 1.05 -2.21
N LEU A 46 0.12 1.25 -3.50
CA LEU A 46 -0.57 2.46 -3.99
C LEU A 46 -1.97 2.60 -3.39
N CYS A 47 -2.72 1.49 -3.28
CA CYS A 47 -4.01 1.46 -2.60
C CYS A 47 -3.88 1.83 -1.12
N LEU A 48 -2.94 1.20 -0.40
CA LEU A 48 -2.68 1.49 1.01
C LEU A 48 -2.24 2.94 1.24
N GLY A 49 -1.43 3.50 0.34
CA GLY A 49 -0.99 4.90 0.40
C GLY A 49 -2.13 5.89 0.18
N SER A 50 -3.07 5.54 -0.70
CA SER A 50 -4.28 6.36 -0.91
C SER A 50 -5.18 6.33 0.31
N TYR A 51 -5.36 5.16 0.93
CA TYR A 51 -6.10 5.02 2.19
C TYR A 51 -5.40 5.75 3.35
N SER A 52 -4.09 5.59 3.53
CA SER A 52 -3.36 6.23 4.63
C SER A 52 -3.44 7.76 4.54
N ARG A 53 -3.30 8.35 3.36
CA ARG A 53 -3.51 9.79 3.15
C ARG A 53 -4.93 10.24 3.49
N TYR A 54 -5.94 9.44 3.14
CA TYR A 54 -7.31 9.72 3.53
C TYR A 54 -7.47 9.71 5.05
N VAL A 55 -6.95 8.70 5.73
CA VAL A 55 -6.99 8.60 7.19
C VAL A 55 -6.24 9.76 7.85
N GLU A 56 -5.05 10.13 7.37
CA GLU A 56 -4.27 11.26 7.86
C GLU A 56 -4.97 12.62 7.71
N SER A 57 -5.87 12.74 6.73
CA SER A 57 -6.68 13.94 6.51
C SER A 57 -7.88 14.03 7.44
N LYS A 58 -8.31 12.90 8.02
CA LYS A 58 -9.52 12.79 8.86
C LYS A 58 -9.24 12.60 10.33
N LEU A 59 -8.13 11.97 10.70
CA LEU A 59 -7.75 11.74 12.10
C LEU A 59 -6.80 12.85 12.60
N PRO A 60 -6.89 13.23 13.89
CA PRO A 60 -6.06 14.26 14.49
C PRO A 60 -4.65 13.73 14.83
N PHE A 61 -3.94 13.18 13.84
CA PHE A 61 -2.57 12.73 14.03
C PHE A 61 -1.61 13.91 14.20
N THR A 62 -0.68 13.73 15.11
CA THR A 62 0.46 14.62 15.33
C THR A 62 1.43 14.59 14.14
N LEU A 63 2.23 15.65 13.99
CA LEU A 63 3.28 15.72 12.96
C LEU A 63 4.29 14.56 13.04
N LYS A 64 4.53 14.04 14.25
CA LYS A 64 5.44 12.89 14.47
C LYS A 64 4.84 11.61 13.90
N GLU A 65 3.56 11.33 14.17
CA GLU A 65 2.86 10.15 13.65
C GLU A 65 2.79 10.17 12.12
N LYS A 66 2.44 11.31 11.52
CA LYS A 66 2.44 11.48 10.06
C LYS A 66 3.82 11.23 9.45
N ARG A 67 4.89 11.65 10.13
CA ARG A 67 6.26 11.38 9.68
C ARG A 67 6.58 9.88 9.74
N ILE A 68 6.16 9.18 10.80
CA ILE A 68 6.37 7.73 10.93
C ILE A 68 5.64 6.99 9.80
N PHE A 69 4.35 7.28 9.58
CA PHE A 69 3.60 6.67 8.48
C PHE A 69 4.26 6.90 7.11
N LYS A 70 4.71 8.13 6.85
CA LYS A 70 5.41 8.46 5.61
C LYS A 70 6.71 7.69 5.45
N VAL A 71 7.53 7.59 6.51
CA VAL A 71 8.80 6.86 6.50
C VAL A 71 8.57 5.37 6.26
N VAL A 72 7.61 4.76 6.98
CA VAL A 72 7.24 3.35 6.79
C VAL A 72 6.76 3.09 5.37
N TYR A 73 5.88 3.95 4.84
CA TYR A 73 5.36 3.82 3.49
C TYR A 73 6.48 3.92 2.43
N VAL A 74 7.34 4.93 2.53
CA VAL A 74 8.46 5.13 1.60
C VAL A 74 9.46 3.98 1.71
N GLY A 75 9.75 3.51 2.92
CA GLY A 75 10.61 2.35 3.14
C GLY A 75 10.06 1.09 2.47
N ALA A 76 8.78 0.77 2.67
CA ALA A 76 8.13 -0.36 2.03
C ALA A 76 8.13 -0.22 0.49
N PHE A 77 7.86 0.98 -0.03
CA PHE A 77 7.90 1.25 -1.47
C PHE A 77 9.30 1.04 -2.06
N LEU A 78 10.36 1.50 -1.39
CA LEU A 78 11.73 1.33 -1.83
C LEU A 78 12.16 -0.15 -1.82
N ILE A 79 11.77 -0.91 -0.79
CA ILE A 79 12.05 -2.35 -0.73
C ILE A 79 11.47 -3.07 -1.95
N ILE A 80 10.21 -2.80 -2.28
CA ILE A 80 9.54 -3.44 -3.43
C ILE A 80 10.16 -3.01 -4.76
N LEU A 81 10.59 -1.75 -4.88
CA LEU A 81 11.30 -1.29 -6.07
C LEU A 81 12.68 -1.96 -6.22
N MET A 82 13.43 -2.12 -5.13
CA MET A 82 14.75 -2.75 -5.18
C MET A 82 14.66 -4.24 -5.49
N THR A 83 13.73 -4.96 -4.86
CA THR A 83 13.49 -6.38 -5.20
C THR A 83 12.97 -6.51 -6.63
N GLY A 84 12.10 -5.59 -7.06
CA GLY A 84 11.67 -5.40 -8.44
C GLY A 84 12.84 -5.34 -9.43
N ALA A 85 13.70 -4.35 -9.22
CA ALA A 85 14.86 -4.13 -10.07
C ALA A 85 15.80 -5.35 -10.07
N TYR A 86 16.06 -5.96 -8.90
CA TYR A 86 16.92 -7.13 -8.80
C TYR A 86 16.43 -8.30 -9.69
N PHE A 87 15.14 -8.60 -9.66
CA PHE A 87 14.56 -9.68 -10.49
C PHE A 87 14.57 -9.39 -11.99
N ILE A 88 14.56 -8.13 -12.41
CA ILE A 88 14.59 -7.75 -13.83
C ILE A 88 16.02 -7.81 -14.40
N TYR A 89 17.02 -7.50 -13.57
CA TYR A 89 18.43 -7.44 -13.99
C TYR A 89 19.26 -8.69 -13.64
N SER A 90 18.68 -9.65 -12.91
CA SER A 90 19.25 -10.99 -12.64
C SER A 90 18.90 -11.99 -13.73
#